data_AF-K2DCP8-F1
#
_entry.id   AF-K2DCP8-F1
#
_cell.length_a   1.000
_cell.length_b   1.000
_cell.length_c   1.000
_cell.angle_alpha   90.00
_cell.angle_beta   90.00
_cell.angle_gamma   90.00
#
_symmetry.space_group_name_H-M   'P 1'
#
loop_
_entity.id
_entity.type
_entity.pdbx_description
1 polymer ?
#
loop_
_entity_poly.entity_id
_entity_poly.type
_entity_poly.pdbx_seq_one_letter_code
_entity_poly.pdbx_strand_id
1 'polypeptide(L)'
;MVLGFNGKHLSRYKILGLYPLDRLDRMIAGQRTDLVMLALFCLLLAAWLAQILSQSFLDPLNSLQKAALAIEKRDFRHRVGDLGKDEFGETATIFDEVMVGLEELEVAKVVQESLFPQSALHGGRFSVYGKSLTMAELGGDYFDYFSVDDNNLAALLGDVAGHGVGAALIMAMAKAGIAKCHEQLKSPVKLLERLHELIYGSKTRKQKKIMTFQYITAECGSGKAVYSNAGGCSPIFCSAGKAEEVTLPGA
;
A
#
# COMPACT_ATOMS: atom_id res chain seq x y z
N MET A 1 -41.48 15.56 -67.48
CA MET A 1 -40.79 16.83 -67.79
C MET A 1 -40.52 16.85 -69.28
N VAL A 2 -40.81 17.95 -69.98
CA VAL A 2 -40.65 18.04 -71.44
C VAL A 2 -39.33 18.76 -71.71
N LEU A 3 -38.37 18.08 -72.33
CA LEU A 3 -37.10 18.68 -72.76
C LEU A 3 -37.16 18.89 -74.28
N GLY A 4 -37.01 20.14 -74.71
CA GLY A 4 -37.05 20.53 -76.12
C GLY A 4 -35.70 21.04 -76.58
N PHE A 5 -35.17 20.48 -77.68
CA PHE A 5 -33.96 20.98 -78.32
C PHE A 5 -34.32 21.58 -79.69
N ASN A 6 -33.78 22.77 -79.99
CA ASN A 6 -33.91 23.38 -81.32
C ASN A 6 -32.92 22.73 -82.29
N GLY A 7 -33.39 22.29 -83.46
CA GLY A 7 -32.54 21.68 -84.49
C GLY A 7 -31.63 22.70 -85.17
N LYS A 8 -30.33 22.39 -85.29
CA LYS A 8 -29.34 23.29 -85.91
C LYS A 8 -29.51 23.47 -87.43
N HIS A 9 -30.06 22.49 -88.15
CA HIS A 9 -30.17 22.52 -89.62
C HIS A 9 -31.61 22.43 -90.16
N LEU A 10 -32.61 22.31 -89.28
CA LEU A 10 -34.04 22.24 -89.61
C LEU A 10 -34.79 23.27 -88.78
N SER A 11 -34.73 24.53 -89.19
CA SER A 11 -35.24 25.69 -88.43
C SER A 11 -36.76 25.72 -88.20
N ARG A 12 -37.53 24.84 -88.85
CA ARG A 12 -38.99 24.73 -88.72
C ARG A 12 -39.50 23.55 -87.88
N TYR A 13 -38.62 22.71 -87.33
CA TYR A 13 -39.02 21.54 -86.53
C TYR A 13 -38.38 21.57 -85.14
N LYS A 14 -39.19 21.32 -84.10
CA LYS A 14 -38.74 21.19 -82.70
C LYS A 14 -38.84 19.73 -82.26
N ILE A 15 -37.76 19.19 -81.73
CA ILE A 15 -37.76 17.83 -81.17
C ILE A 15 -38.13 17.93 -79.69
N LEU A 16 -39.26 17.33 -79.34
CA LEU A 16 -39.78 17.26 -77.97
C LEU A 16 -39.61 15.85 -77.43
N GLY A 17 -38.73 15.68 -76.44
CA GLY A 17 -38.59 14.43 -75.71
C GLY A 17 -39.56 14.39 -74.54
N LEU A 18 -40.50 13.44 -74.56
CA LEU A 18 -41.36 13.12 -73.42
C LEU A 18 -40.66 12.06 -72.57
N TYR A 19 -40.10 12.46 -71.43
CA TYR A 19 -39.49 11.53 -70.48
C TYR A 19 -40.47 11.19 -69.35
N PRO A 20 -40.79 9.90 -69.13
CA PRO A 20 -41.72 9.49 -68.07
C PRO A 20 -41.06 9.69 -66.70
N LEU A 21 -41.51 10.70 -65.95
CA LEU A 21 -41.01 11.01 -64.61
C LEU A 21 -41.30 9.86 -63.62
N ASP A 22 -42.40 9.13 -63.80
CA ASP A 22 -42.76 7.97 -62.98
C ASP A 22 -41.71 6.85 -63.00
N ARG A 23 -40.86 6.80 -64.04
CA ARG A 23 -39.71 5.88 -64.07
C ARG A 23 -38.54 6.43 -63.26
N LEU A 24 -38.29 7.73 -63.30
CA LEU A 24 -37.25 8.38 -62.49
C LEU A 24 -37.58 8.30 -61.00
N ASP A 25 -38.83 8.59 -60.62
CA ASP A 25 -39.28 8.55 -59.23
C ASP A 25 -39.24 7.14 -58.66
N ARG A 26 -39.58 6.11 -59.46
CA ARG A 26 -39.43 4.70 -59.07
C ARG A 26 -37.97 4.29 -58.88
N MET A 27 -37.06 4.76 -59.74
CA MET A 27 -35.62 4.49 -59.60
C MET A 27 -35.03 5.19 -58.37
N ILE A 28 -35.41 6.44 -58.12
CA ILE A 28 -34.98 7.22 -56.94
C ILE A 28 -35.55 6.61 -55.65
N ALA A 29 -36.81 6.17 -55.66
CA ALA A 29 -37.45 5.55 -54.49
C ALA A 29 -36.75 4.24 -54.09
N GLY A 30 -36.37 3.39 -55.04
CA GLY A 30 -35.60 2.16 -54.79
C GLY A 30 -34.21 2.46 -54.20
N GLN A 31 -33.49 3.44 -54.75
CA GLN A 31 -32.19 3.87 -54.21
C GLN A 31 -32.31 4.46 -52.80
N ARG A 32 -33.40 5.18 -52.51
CA ARG A 32 -33.66 5.74 -51.17
C ARG A 32 -33.87 4.65 -50.12
N THR A 33 -34.61 3.59 -50.45
CA THR A 33 -34.79 2.45 -49.53
C THR A 33 -33.48 1.72 -49.27
N ASP A 34 -32.64 1.52 -50.28
CA ASP A 34 -31.33 0.87 -50.11
C ASP A 34 -30.40 1.69 -49.21
N LEU A 35 -30.36 3.02 -49.39
CA LEU A 35 -29.57 3.92 -48.54
C LEU A 35 -30.05 3.91 -47.08
N VAL A 36 -31.37 3.88 -46.85
CA VAL A 36 -31.93 3.82 -45.49
C VAL A 36 -31.60 2.49 -44.83
N MET A 37 -31.70 1.38 -45.55
CA MET A 37 -31.35 0.05 -45.04
C MET A 37 -29.85 -0.04 -44.72
N LEU A 38 -28.99 0.51 -45.57
CA LEU A 38 -27.56 0.58 -45.32
C LEU A 38 -27.24 1.42 -44.08
N ALA A 39 -27.87 2.59 -43.92
CA ALA A 39 -27.68 3.43 -42.75
C ALA A 39 -28.13 2.73 -41.45
N LEU A 40 -29.28 2.05 -41.48
CA LEU A 40 -29.74 1.24 -40.34
C LEU A 40 -28.77 0.11 -40.01
N PHE A 41 -28.26 -0.59 -41.02
CA PHE A 41 -27.26 -1.64 -40.83
C PHE A 41 -25.99 -1.09 -40.19
N CYS A 42 -25.46 0.03 -40.69
CA CYS A 42 -24.29 0.69 -40.09
C CYS A 42 -24.52 1.12 -38.64
N LEU A 43 -25.71 1.64 -38.32
CA LEU A 43 -26.07 2.01 -36.94
C LEU A 43 -26.11 0.79 -36.01
N LEU A 44 -26.72 -0.31 -36.45
CA LEU A 44 -26.77 -1.55 -35.68
C LEU A 44 -25.37 -2.13 -35.47
N LEU A 45 -24.53 -2.12 -36.51
CA LEU A 45 -23.15 -2.59 -36.43
C LEU A 45 -22.32 -1.72 -35.49
N ALA A 46 -22.49 -0.39 -35.53
CA ALA A 46 -21.82 0.52 -34.61
C ALA A 46 -22.26 0.29 -33.15
N ALA A 47 -23.56 0.12 -32.90
CA ALA A 47 -24.07 -0.18 -31.57
C ALA A 47 -23.55 -1.53 -31.03
N TRP A 48 -23.52 -2.56 -31.89
CA TRP A 48 -22.99 -3.87 -31.54
C TRP A 48 -21.49 -3.81 -31.20
N LEU A 49 -20.70 -3.13 -32.03
CA LEU A 49 -19.26 -2.98 -31.82
C LEU A 49 -18.95 -2.13 -30.57
N ALA A 50 -19.75 -1.09 -30.31
CA ALA A 50 -19.65 -0.30 -29.09
C ALA A 50 -19.93 -1.14 -27.84
N GLN A 51 -20.92 -2.03 -27.89
CA GLN A 51 -21.25 -2.91 -26.77
C GLN A 51 -20.15 -3.96 -26.51
N ILE A 52 -19.55 -4.52 -27.58
CA ILE A 52 -18.38 -5.41 -27.44
C ILE A 52 -17.21 -4.66 -26.83
N LEU A 53 -16.89 -3.46 -27.32
CA LEU A 53 -15.76 -2.69 -26.80
C LEU A 53 -15.97 -2.31 -25.33
N SER A 54 -17.20 -1.97 -24.94
CA SER A 54 -17.54 -1.67 -23.55
C SER A 54 -17.28 -2.88 -22.64
N GLN A 55 -17.82 -4.04 -22.98
CA GLN A 55 -17.72 -5.24 -22.15
C GLN A 55 -16.32 -5.85 -22.16
N SER A 56 -15.64 -5.82 -23.30
CA SER A 56 -14.34 -6.46 -23.49
C SER A 56 -13.17 -5.59 -22.99
N PHE A 57 -13.34 -4.28 -22.84
CA PHE A 57 -12.24 -3.37 -22.49
C PHE A 57 -12.59 -2.36 -21.41
N LEU A 58 -13.70 -1.62 -21.54
CA LEU A 58 -13.99 -0.51 -20.61
C LEU A 58 -14.36 -1.01 -19.21
N ASP A 59 -15.16 -2.08 -19.12
CA ASP A 59 -15.59 -2.63 -17.83
C ASP A 59 -14.41 -3.25 -17.04
N PRO A 60 -13.56 -4.12 -17.63
CA PRO A 60 -12.35 -4.62 -16.95
C PRO A 60 -11.41 -3.49 -16.49
N LEU A 61 -11.19 -2.48 -17.34
CA LEU A 61 -10.33 -1.35 -17.02
C LEU A 61 -10.86 -0.54 -15.84
N ASN A 62 -12.17 -0.29 -15.79
CA ASN A 62 -12.82 0.41 -14.69
C ASN A 62 -12.73 -0.37 -13.38
N SER A 63 -12.86 -1.71 -13.43
CA SER A 63 -12.69 -2.57 -12.25
C SER A 63 -11.26 -2.52 -11.71
N LEU A 64 -10.25 -2.61 -12.58
CA LEU A 64 -8.85 -2.48 -12.18
C LEU A 64 -8.51 -1.07 -11.65
N GLN A 65 -9.10 -0.02 -12.24
CA GLN A 65 -8.96 1.34 -11.72
C GLN A 65 -9.51 1.47 -10.29
N LYS A 66 -10.69 0.90 -10.02
CA LYS A 66 -11.27 0.88 -8.67
C LYS A 66 -10.40 0.11 -7.69
N ALA A 67 -9.78 -0.99 -8.13
CA ALA A 67 -8.85 -1.76 -7.32
C ALA A 67 -7.59 -0.96 -6.97
N ALA A 68 -7.02 -0.24 -7.95
CA ALA A 68 -5.89 0.67 -7.71
C ALA A 68 -6.24 1.79 -6.72
N LEU A 69 -7.44 2.37 -6.84
CA LEU A 69 -7.94 3.36 -5.89
C LEU A 69 -8.18 2.77 -4.48
N ALA A 70 -8.53 1.49 -4.39
CA ALA A 70 -8.68 0.80 -3.11
C ALA A 70 -7.35 0.68 -2.37
N ILE A 71 -6.24 0.41 -3.09
CA ILE A 71 -4.88 0.41 -2.50
C ILE A 71 -4.54 1.78 -1.91
N GLU A 72 -4.80 2.86 -2.65
CA GLU A 72 -4.53 4.23 -2.17
C GLU A 72 -5.30 4.53 -0.87
N LYS A 73 -6.54 4.06 -0.79
CA LYS A 73 -7.39 4.22 0.40
C LYS A 73 -7.11 3.21 1.51
N ARG A 74 -6.12 2.31 1.33
CA ARG A 74 -5.83 1.18 2.23
C ARG A 74 -7.04 0.28 2.49
N ASP A 75 -7.94 0.16 1.52
CA ASP A 75 -9.05 -0.80 1.57
C ASP A 75 -8.61 -2.13 0.98
N PHE A 76 -7.76 -2.85 1.71
CA PHE A 76 -7.18 -4.12 1.26
C PHE A 76 -8.18 -5.27 1.20
N ARG A 77 -9.43 -5.07 1.62
CA ARG A 77 -10.52 -6.05 1.52
C ARG A 77 -11.22 -6.05 0.16
N HIS A 78 -11.01 -5.00 -0.64
CA HIS A 78 -11.52 -4.96 -1.99
C HIS A 78 -10.94 -6.11 -2.81
N ARG A 79 -11.78 -6.75 -3.63
CA ARG A 79 -11.37 -7.78 -4.59
C ARG A 79 -11.90 -7.40 -5.97
N VAL A 80 -11.06 -7.58 -6.98
CA VAL A 80 -11.40 -7.29 -8.38
C VAL A 80 -12.43 -8.31 -8.88
N GLY A 81 -12.28 -9.58 -8.48
CA GLY A 81 -13.13 -10.67 -8.91
C GLY A 81 -12.75 -11.22 -10.28
N ASP A 82 -13.58 -12.13 -10.79
CA ASP A 82 -13.34 -12.82 -12.07
C ASP A 82 -13.63 -11.88 -13.25
N LEU A 83 -12.58 -11.44 -13.94
CA LEU A 83 -12.66 -10.67 -15.20
C LEU A 83 -12.52 -11.55 -16.45
N GLY A 84 -12.64 -12.87 -16.32
CA GLY A 84 -12.52 -13.82 -17.42
C GLY A 84 -11.18 -14.56 -17.42
N LYS A 85 -10.86 -15.20 -18.56
CA LYS A 85 -9.65 -16.04 -18.73
C LYS A 85 -8.63 -15.44 -19.69
N ASP A 86 -8.76 -14.15 -19.97
CA ASP A 86 -7.83 -13.38 -20.78
C ASP A 86 -6.80 -12.68 -19.89
N GLU A 87 -6.03 -11.76 -20.47
CA GLU A 87 -4.98 -11.00 -19.79
C GLU A 87 -5.55 -10.12 -18.65
N PHE A 88 -6.81 -9.68 -18.74
CA PHE A 88 -7.43 -8.92 -17.66
C PHE A 88 -7.78 -9.80 -16.47
N GLY A 89 -8.27 -11.02 -16.72
CA GLY A 89 -8.51 -12.02 -15.68
C GLY A 89 -7.24 -12.43 -14.93
N GLU A 90 -6.13 -12.64 -15.65
CA GLU A 90 -4.82 -12.92 -15.04
C GLU A 90 -4.36 -11.76 -14.17
N THR A 91 -4.46 -10.53 -14.70
CA THR A 91 -4.10 -9.31 -13.95
C THR A 91 -4.96 -9.14 -12.69
N ALA A 92 -6.27 -9.38 -12.78
CA ALA A 92 -7.19 -9.33 -11.63
C ALA A 92 -6.79 -10.33 -10.54
N THR A 93 -6.42 -11.55 -10.93
CA THR A 93 -5.98 -12.60 -10.00
C THR A 93 -4.70 -12.19 -9.27
N ILE A 94 -3.70 -11.67 -9.99
CA ILE A 94 -2.46 -11.16 -9.40
C ILE A 94 -2.77 -9.99 -8.46
N PHE A 95 -3.67 -9.10 -8.85
CA PHE A 95 -4.08 -7.97 -8.04
C PHE A 95 -4.70 -8.43 -6.71
N ASP A 96 -5.62 -9.40 -6.76
CA ASP A 96 -6.25 -9.97 -5.58
C ASP A 96 -5.23 -10.67 -4.66
N GLU A 97 -4.24 -11.38 -5.21
CA GLU A 97 -3.14 -11.98 -4.44
C GLU A 97 -2.30 -10.92 -3.70
N VAL A 98 -1.96 -9.82 -4.38
CA VAL A 98 -1.25 -8.69 -3.76
C VAL A 98 -2.10 -8.05 -2.65
N MET A 99 -3.40 -7.90 -2.85
CA MET A 99 -4.33 -7.34 -1.86
C MET A 99 -4.38 -8.19 -0.59
N VAL A 100 -4.43 -9.52 -0.72
CA VAL A 100 -4.35 -10.44 0.43
C VAL A 100 -3.04 -10.23 1.21
N GLY A 101 -1.90 -10.15 0.52
CA GLY A 101 -0.62 -9.91 1.17
C GLY A 101 -0.55 -8.56 1.92
N LEU A 102 -1.15 -7.50 1.36
CA LEU A 102 -1.23 -6.20 2.03
C LEU A 102 -2.15 -6.23 3.26
N GLU A 103 -3.28 -6.95 3.18
CA GLU A 103 -4.18 -7.17 4.32
C GLU A 103 -3.47 -7.91 5.47
N GLU A 104 -2.68 -8.95 5.16
CA GLU A 104 -1.87 -9.65 6.17
C GLU A 104 -0.82 -8.75 6.83
N LEU A 105 -0.19 -7.86 6.06
CA LEU A 105 0.77 -6.88 6.61
C LEU A 105 0.09 -5.87 7.54
N GLU A 106 -1.14 -5.44 7.23
CA GLU A 106 -1.92 -4.55 8.10
C GLU A 106 -2.28 -5.25 9.42
N VAL A 107 -2.67 -6.53 9.38
CA VAL A 107 -2.89 -7.33 10.60
C VAL A 107 -1.60 -7.47 11.40
N ALA A 108 -0.48 -7.78 10.74
CA ALA A 108 0.82 -7.91 11.41
C ALA A 108 1.24 -6.60 12.09
N LYS A 109 0.93 -5.45 11.49
CA LYS A 109 1.16 -4.13 12.08
C LYS A 109 0.38 -3.92 13.37
N VAL A 110 -0.91 -4.24 13.39
CA VAL A 110 -1.74 -4.16 14.60
C VAL A 110 -1.16 -5.03 15.72
N VAL A 111 -0.70 -6.24 15.38
CA VAL A 111 -0.02 -7.12 16.34
C VAL A 111 1.27 -6.48 16.82
N GLN A 112 2.11 -5.92 15.93
CA GLN A 112 3.33 -5.22 16.32
C GLN A 112 3.04 -4.04 17.27
N GLU A 113 2.02 -3.24 16.98
CA GLU A 113 1.63 -2.10 17.80
C GLU A 113 1.16 -2.52 19.21
N SER A 114 0.51 -3.68 19.32
CA SER A 114 0.15 -4.27 20.62
C SER A 114 1.36 -4.70 21.45
N LEU A 115 2.54 -4.85 20.83
CA LEU A 115 3.80 -5.13 21.52
C LEU A 115 4.42 -3.87 22.14
N PHE A 116 3.90 -2.67 21.93
CA PHE A 116 4.43 -1.48 22.60
C PHE A 116 3.63 -1.16 23.87
N PRO A 117 4.27 -0.54 24.89
CA PRO A 117 3.57 0.02 26.04
C PRO A 117 2.47 1.01 25.63
N GLN A 118 1.26 0.82 26.16
CA GLN A 118 0.07 1.60 25.78
C GLN A 118 -0.12 2.87 26.63
N SER A 119 0.49 2.93 27.81
CA SER A 119 0.28 3.98 28.79
C SER A 119 1.60 4.36 29.45
N ALA A 120 1.77 5.63 29.79
CA ALA A 120 2.93 6.08 30.55
C ALA A 120 3.09 5.28 31.85
N LEU A 121 4.33 4.98 32.20
CA LEU A 121 4.69 4.30 33.44
C LEU A 121 5.15 5.32 34.47
N HIS A 122 4.51 5.29 35.64
CA HIS A 122 4.84 6.16 36.77
C HIS A 122 5.42 5.32 37.90
N GLY A 123 6.54 5.75 38.48
CA GLY A 123 7.13 5.09 39.64
C GLY A 123 8.05 6.03 40.42
N GLY A 124 7.71 6.26 41.69
CA GLY A 124 8.42 7.18 42.58
C GLY A 124 8.61 8.57 41.95
N ARG A 125 9.88 8.92 41.68
CA ARG A 125 10.28 10.20 41.09
C ARG A 125 10.27 10.23 39.56
N PHE A 126 9.94 9.12 38.90
CA PHE A 126 10.06 8.96 37.45
C PHE A 126 8.71 8.81 36.76
N SER A 127 8.63 9.37 35.56
CA SER A 127 7.54 9.19 34.61
C SER A 127 8.14 8.89 33.26
N VAL A 128 7.79 7.75 32.66
CA VAL A 128 8.31 7.29 31.37
C VAL A 128 7.19 7.24 30.36
N TYR A 129 7.41 7.81 29.19
CA TYR A 129 6.50 7.75 28.06
C TYR A 129 7.30 7.54 26.77
N GLY A 130 6.65 6.95 25.77
CA GLY A 130 7.26 6.66 24.49
C GLY A 130 6.21 6.52 23.42
N LYS A 131 6.58 6.86 22.18
CA LYS A 131 5.74 6.68 21.00
C LYS A 131 6.63 6.32 19.83
N SER A 132 6.25 5.29 19.08
CA SER A 132 6.86 4.98 17.79
C SER A 132 5.93 5.43 16.66
N LEU A 133 6.51 6.00 15.61
CA LEU A 133 5.82 6.44 14.40
C LEU A 133 6.52 5.82 13.19
N THR A 134 6.06 4.63 12.81
CA THR A 134 6.66 3.87 11.70
C THR A 134 6.29 4.47 10.34
N MET A 135 7.27 4.62 9.45
CA MET A 135 7.04 5.07 8.06
C MET A 135 6.45 3.97 7.16
N ALA A 136 6.80 2.71 7.43
CA ALA A 136 6.31 1.52 6.72
C ALA A 136 5.19 0.81 7.48
N GLU A 137 4.62 -0.26 6.91
CA GLU A 137 3.63 -1.09 7.63
C GLU A 137 4.25 -1.79 8.85
N LEU A 138 5.54 -2.15 8.80
CA LEU A 138 6.25 -2.80 9.90
C LEU A 138 7.65 -2.19 10.11
N GLY A 139 8.00 -1.96 11.38
CA GLY A 139 9.25 -1.30 11.80
C GLY A 139 10.27 -2.21 12.46
N GLY A 140 11.55 -1.81 12.45
CA GLY A 140 12.61 -2.44 13.24
C GLY A 140 12.79 -1.82 14.63
N ASP A 141 12.26 -0.60 14.80
CA ASP A 141 12.34 0.18 16.02
C ASP A 141 11.62 -0.52 17.17
N TYR A 142 12.28 -0.53 18.31
CA TYR A 142 11.79 -1.12 19.53
C TYR A 142 11.90 -0.11 20.65
N PHE A 143 10.83 0.07 21.40
CA PHE A 143 10.91 0.68 22.72
C PHE A 143 10.04 -0.11 23.69
N ASP A 144 10.47 -0.19 24.93
CA ASP A 144 9.71 -0.79 26.00
C ASP A 144 10.04 -0.08 27.32
N TYR A 145 9.10 -0.10 28.26
CA TYR A 145 9.34 0.37 29.62
C TYR A 145 8.45 -0.39 30.59
N PHE A 146 9.04 -0.83 31.69
CA PHE A 146 8.40 -1.74 32.63
C PHE A 146 9.01 -1.59 34.03
N SER A 147 8.28 -2.06 35.05
CA SER A 147 8.82 -2.17 36.40
C SER A 147 9.68 -3.42 36.49
N VAL A 148 10.93 -3.26 36.95
CA VAL A 148 11.85 -4.38 37.20
C VAL A 148 11.51 -5.06 38.52
N ASP A 149 11.16 -4.27 39.53
CA ASP A 149 10.62 -4.66 40.83
C ASP A 149 9.88 -3.47 41.46
N ASP A 150 9.50 -3.56 42.74
CA ASP A 150 8.75 -2.52 43.46
C ASP A 150 9.48 -1.17 43.57
N ASN A 151 10.80 -1.12 43.37
CA ASN A 151 11.61 0.10 43.53
C ASN A 151 12.41 0.47 42.28
N ASN A 152 12.35 -0.31 41.20
CA ASN A 152 13.15 -0.08 40.00
C ASN A 152 12.28 -0.05 38.74
N LEU A 153 12.45 0.99 37.94
CA LEU A 153 11.91 1.09 36.58
C LEU A 153 12.99 0.82 35.56
N ALA A 154 12.59 0.32 34.40
CA ALA A 154 13.46 0.21 33.25
C ALA A 154 12.82 0.83 32.00
N ALA A 155 13.66 1.36 31.13
CA ALA A 155 13.32 1.70 29.77
C ALA A 155 14.36 1.12 28.82
N LEU A 156 13.90 0.64 27.67
CA LEU A 156 14.71 0.05 26.63
C LEU A 156 14.37 0.71 25.30
N LEU A 157 15.39 1.00 24.51
CA LEU A 157 15.26 1.28 23.09
C LEU A 157 16.12 0.31 22.30
N GLY A 158 15.73 0.02 21.08
CA GLY A 158 16.58 -0.67 20.12
C GLY A 158 16.14 -0.44 18.70
N ASP A 159 17.08 -0.60 17.78
CA ASP A 159 16.83 -0.42 16.35
C ASP A 159 17.46 -1.58 15.58
N VAL A 160 16.62 -2.31 14.85
CA VAL A 160 17.04 -3.42 13.99
C VAL A 160 17.47 -2.88 12.64
N ALA A 161 18.66 -3.26 12.19
CA ALA A 161 19.18 -2.86 10.88
C ALA A 161 18.22 -3.20 9.72
N GLY A 162 17.77 -2.15 9.02
CA GLY A 162 16.85 -2.20 7.90
C GLY A 162 15.38 -2.40 8.31
N HIS A 163 14.45 -2.28 7.38
CA HIS A 163 13.01 -2.22 7.68
C HIS A 163 12.24 -3.50 7.28
N GLY A 164 10.91 -3.47 7.49
CA GLY A 164 9.95 -4.48 7.02
C GLY A 164 9.76 -5.69 7.96
N VAL A 165 9.08 -6.73 7.46
CA VAL A 165 8.67 -7.91 8.24
C VAL A 165 9.84 -8.56 8.98
N GLY A 166 10.97 -8.76 8.30
CA GLY A 166 12.14 -9.39 8.91
C GLY A 166 12.74 -8.59 10.06
N ALA A 167 12.61 -7.26 10.05
CA ALA A 167 13.06 -6.40 11.15
C ALA A 167 12.09 -6.47 12.34
N ALA A 168 10.79 -6.38 12.07
CA ALA A 168 9.73 -6.50 13.07
C ALA A 168 9.77 -7.84 13.81
N LEU A 169 10.10 -8.94 13.11
CA LEU A 169 10.27 -10.25 13.74
C LEU A 169 11.46 -10.30 14.71
N ILE A 170 12.57 -9.63 14.40
CA ILE A 170 13.71 -9.53 15.32
C ILE A 170 13.35 -8.65 16.53
N MET A 171 12.60 -7.57 16.33
CA MET A 171 12.08 -6.77 17.43
C MET A 171 11.18 -7.60 18.36
N ALA A 172 10.21 -8.33 17.81
CA ALA A 172 9.32 -9.20 18.59
C ALA A 172 10.09 -10.28 19.35
N MET A 173 11.14 -10.83 18.73
CA MET A 173 12.06 -11.77 19.35
C MET A 173 12.84 -11.14 20.52
N ALA A 174 13.29 -9.88 20.38
CA ALA A 174 13.94 -9.14 21.47
C ALA A 174 12.97 -8.91 22.64
N LYS A 175 11.71 -8.52 22.36
CA LYS A 175 10.66 -8.38 23.37
C LYS A 175 10.41 -9.69 24.12
N ALA A 176 10.27 -10.80 23.40
CA ALA A 176 10.13 -12.12 24.01
C ALA A 176 11.36 -12.52 24.84
N GLY A 177 12.56 -12.10 24.41
CA GLY A 177 13.81 -12.26 25.17
C GLY A 177 13.76 -11.55 26.52
N ILE A 178 13.35 -10.27 26.53
CA ILE A 178 13.22 -9.47 27.75
C ILE A 178 12.22 -10.11 28.72
N ALA A 179 11.05 -10.53 28.22
CA ALA A 179 10.02 -11.19 29.02
C ALA A 179 10.50 -12.52 29.66
N LYS A 180 11.59 -13.11 29.18
CA LYS A 180 12.21 -14.32 29.76
C LYS A 180 13.40 -14.03 30.68
N CYS A 181 13.97 -12.82 30.65
CA CYS A 181 15.21 -12.47 31.34
C CYS A 181 14.96 -11.67 32.64
N HIS A 182 13.94 -12.03 33.42
CA HIS A 182 13.54 -11.31 34.64
C HIS A 182 14.68 -11.12 35.64
N GLU A 183 15.53 -12.12 35.83
CA GLU A 183 16.66 -12.07 36.77
C GLU A 183 17.75 -11.08 36.34
N GLN A 184 17.90 -10.86 35.03
CA GLN A 184 18.94 -10.01 34.46
C GLN A 184 18.50 -8.55 34.30
N LEU A 185 17.20 -8.23 34.50
CA LEU A 185 16.64 -6.89 34.31
C LEU A 185 17.32 -5.82 35.18
N LYS A 186 17.92 -6.19 36.32
CA LYS A 186 18.67 -5.26 37.19
C LYS A 186 20.09 -4.95 36.71
N SER A 187 20.62 -5.76 35.79
CA SER A 187 21.97 -5.64 35.28
C SER A 187 21.93 -5.34 33.78
N PRO A 188 21.98 -4.05 33.38
CA PRO A 188 21.95 -3.63 31.98
C PRO A 188 22.89 -4.44 31.08
N VAL A 189 24.16 -4.59 31.50
CA VAL A 189 25.18 -5.31 30.73
C VAL A 189 24.78 -6.76 30.47
N LYS A 190 24.38 -7.51 31.50
CA LYS A 190 23.98 -8.93 31.36
C LYS A 190 22.73 -9.09 30.49
N LEU A 191 21.78 -8.16 30.60
CA LEU A 191 20.60 -8.16 29.76
C LEU A 191 20.98 -7.96 28.28
N LEU A 192 21.81 -6.95 27.99
CA LEU A 192 22.23 -6.66 26.62
C LEU A 192 23.08 -7.79 26.02
N GLU A 193 23.97 -8.42 26.80
CA GLU A 193 24.71 -9.62 26.38
C GLU A 193 23.75 -10.76 26.03
N ARG A 194 22.72 -10.99 26.86
CA ARG A 194 21.75 -12.06 26.61
C ARG A 194 20.89 -11.81 25.38
N LEU A 195 20.47 -10.56 25.17
CA LEU A 195 19.74 -10.16 23.95
C LEU A 195 20.63 -10.27 22.71
N HIS A 196 21.91 -9.91 22.83
CA HIS A 196 22.89 -10.10 21.77
C HIS A 196 23.02 -11.58 21.40
N GLU A 197 23.23 -12.47 22.37
CA GLU A 197 23.32 -13.92 22.11
C GLU A 197 22.08 -14.47 21.43
N LEU A 198 20.90 -14.02 21.87
CA LEU A 198 19.61 -14.45 21.32
C LEU A 198 19.48 -14.06 19.84
N ILE A 199 19.74 -12.79 19.52
CA ILE A 199 19.65 -12.29 18.14
C ILE A 199 20.78 -12.86 17.29
N TYR A 200 21.99 -12.94 17.82
CA TYR A 200 23.15 -13.50 17.12
C TYR A 200 22.94 -14.99 16.80
N GLY A 201 22.40 -15.76 17.75
CA GLY A 201 22.07 -17.18 17.55
C GLY A 201 20.96 -17.42 16.52
N SER A 202 20.10 -16.41 16.27
CA SER A 202 19.07 -16.47 15.22
C SER A 202 19.59 -16.19 13.81
N LYS A 203 20.87 -15.80 13.66
CA LYS A 203 21.45 -15.47 12.36
C LYS A 203 21.53 -16.69 11.46
N THR A 204 21.10 -16.52 10.21
CA THR A 204 21.22 -17.55 9.15
C THR A 204 21.89 -16.94 7.92
N ARG A 205 22.16 -17.77 6.90
CA ARG A 205 22.72 -17.26 5.63
C ARG A 205 21.83 -16.18 4.98
N LYS A 206 20.50 -16.28 5.16
CA LYS A 206 19.50 -15.35 4.62
C LYS A 206 19.18 -14.22 5.60
N GLN A 207 19.28 -14.45 6.90
CA GLN A 207 19.00 -13.45 7.94
C GLN A 207 20.27 -13.03 8.68
N LYS A 208 20.78 -11.82 8.35
CA LYS A 208 21.99 -11.23 8.93
C LYS A 208 21.74 -9.93 9.72
N LYS A 209 20.48 -9.58 10.00
CA LYS A 209 20.12 -8.37 10.73
C LYS A 209 20.79 -8.35 12.09
N ILE A 210 21.16 -7.15 12.51
CA ILE A 210 21.68 -6.82 13.83
C ILE A 210 20.72 -5.84 14.48
N MET A 211 20.78 -5.73 15.80
CA MET A 211 19.96 -4.80 16.56
C MET A 211 20.86 -4.02 17.50
N THR A 212 20.70 -2.70 17.50
CA THR A 212 21.28 -1.83 18.53
C THR A 212 20.39 -1.85 19.74
N PHE A 213 20.96 -1.66 20.92
CA PHE A 213 20.18 -1.57 22.15
C PHE A 213 20.67 -0.44 23.04
N GLN A 214 19.73 0.15 23.78
CA GLN A 214 19.95 1.11 24.84
C GLN A 214 19.06 0.70 26.00
N TYR A 215 19.61 0.62 27.21
CA TYR A 215 18.86 0.21 28.37
C TYR A 215 19.23 1.06 29.58
N ILE A 216 18.20 1.58 30.24
CA ILE A 216 18.33 2.35 31.47
C ILE A 216 17.49 1.72 32.56
N THR A 217 18.08 1.52 33.74
CA THR A 217 17.36 1.15 34.97
C THR A 217 17.45 2.30 35.95
N ALA A 218 16.36 2.61 36.65
CA ALA A 218 16.30 3.73 37.57
C ALA A 218 15.64 3.30 38.90
N GLU A 219 16.32 3.59 40.01
CA GLU A 219 15.82 3.34 41.35
C GLU A 219 14.89 4.49 41.80
N CYS A 220 13.61 4.18 41.97
CA CYS A 220 12.52 5.12 42.22
C CYS A 220 12.74 6.01 43.44
N GLY A 221 13.30 5.46 44.52
CA GLY A 221 13.54 6.17 45.77
C GLY A 221 14.73 7.14 45.71
N SER A 222 15.88 6.66 45.22
CA SER A 222 17.15 7.41 45.26
C SER A 222 17.34 8.34 44.06
N GLY A 223 16.66 8.08 42.94
CA GLY A 223 16.86 8.79 41.67
C GLY A 223 18.11 8.35 40.91
N LYS A 224 18.84 7.33 41.39
CA LYS A 224 20.01 6.80 40.69
C LYS A 224 19.57 5.96 39.49
N ALA A 225 20.22 6.15 38.36
CA ALA A 225 20.00 5.34 37.17
C ALA A 225 21.31 4.74 36.64
N VAL A 226 21.22 3.55 36.07
CA VAL A 226 22.32 2.85 35.39
C VAL A 226 21.95 2.74 33.92
N TYR A 227 22.81 3.26 33.05
CA TYR A 227 22.62 3.29 31.61
C TYR A 227 23.66 2.43 30.90
N SER A 228 23.24 1.69 29.87
CA SER A 228 24.13 0.93 28.99
C SER A 228 23.71 1.11 27.54
N ASN A 229 24.69 1.32 26.67
CA ASN A 229 24.51 1.51 25.24
C ASN A 229 25.27 0.42 24.47
N ALA A 230 24.58 -0.27 23.56
CA ALA A 230 25.12 -1.26 22.64
C ALA A 230 24.87 -0.83 21.18
N GLY A 231 25.48 0.30 20.79
CA GLY A 231 25.51 0.80 19.41
C GLY A 231 24.34 1.71 18.99
N GLY A 232 23.50 2.13 19.94
CA GLY A 232 22.44 3.11 19.68
C GLY A 232 22.94 4.56 19.77
N CYS A 233 22.17 5.51 19.24
CA CYS A 233 22.44 6.93 19.38
C CYS A 233 22.40 7.36 20.86
N SER A 234 23.37 8.14 21.32
CA SER A 234 23.40 8.58 22.71
C SER A 234 22.16 9.40 23.09
N PRO A 235 21.60 9.22 24.29
CA PRO A 235 20.46 9.98 24.74
C PRO A 235 20.87 11.41 25.07
N ILE A 236 19.91 12.33 24.97
CA ILE A 236 20.07 13.74 25.33
C ILE A 236 19.50 13.95 26.73
N PHE A 237 20.31 14.48 27.63
CA PHE A 237 19.87 14.94 28.94
C PHE A 237 19.50 16.42 28.86
N CYS A 238 18.23 16.72 29.16
CA CYS A 238 17.70 18.07 29.17
C CYS A 238 17.45 18.54 30.61
N SER A 239 18.14 19.60 31.04
CA SER A 239 17.93 20.21 32.36
C SER A 239 18.04 21.73 32.30
N ALA A 240 17.08 22.44 32.90
CA ALA A 240 17.07 23.90 33.02
C ALA A 240 17.38 24.66 31.70
N GLY A 241 16.85 24.19 30.56
CA GLY A 241 17.06 24.81 29.25
C GLY A 241 18.38 24.47 28.56
N LYS A 242 19.20 23.58 29.12
CA LYS A 242 20.38 23.00 28.48
C LYS A 242 20.09 21.58 28.04
N ALA A 243 20.64 21.20 26.89
CA ALA A 243 20.60 19.86 26.34
C ALA A 243 22.04 19.38 26.15
N GLU A 244 22.40 18.27 26.78
CA GLU A 244 23.73 17.69 26.73
C GLU A 244 23.63 16.21 26.34
N GLU A 245 24.51 15.75 25.47
CA GLU A 245 24.56 14.35 25.07
C GLU A 245 25.22 13.51 26.16
N VAL A 246 24.57 12.42 26.58
CA VAL A 246 25.13 11.50 27.58
C VAL A 246 26.03 10.50 26.88
N THR A 247 27.32 10.84 26.77
CA THR A 247 28.33 9.96 26.20
C THR A 247 28.85 8.98 27.25
N LEU A 248 28.97 7.71 26.87
CA LEU A 248 29.59 6.68 27.71
C LEU A 248 31.07 6.55 27.34
N PRO A 249 31.98 6.33 28.33
CA PRO A 249 33.37 6.06 28.02
C PRO A 249 33.50 4.77 27.22
N GLY A 250 34.03 4.87 26.00
CA GLY A 250 34.25 3.74 25.09
C GLY A 250 33.24 3.61 23.93
N ALA A 251 32.35 4.59 23.74
CA ALA A 251 31.55 4.74 22.52
C ALA A 251 32.31 5.50 21.42
#